data_AF-A0A1M3LC60-F1
#
_entry.id   AF-A0A1M3LC60-F1
#
_cell.length_a   1.000
_cell.length_b   1.000
_cell.length_c   1.000
_cell.angle_alpha   90.00
_cell.angle_beta   90.00
_cell.angle_gamma   90.00
#
_symmetry.space_group_name_H-M   'P 1'
#
loop_
_entity.id
_entity.type
_entity.pdbx_description
1 polymer ?
#
loop_
_entity_poly.entity_id
_entity_poly.type
_entity_poly.pdbx_seq_one_letter_code
_entity_poly.pdbx_strand_id
1 'polypeptide(L)'
;MSMKELVKTDFLTFMSDNSMNVTNKEIKNAYENFVAEVLALNQTGSDYDVVFRSLKLTRIEFQSLQTQILYEQGEKCPKISLFTESYFCN
;
A
#
# COMPACT_ATOMS: atom_id res chain seq x y z
N MET A 1 2.63 7.97 -15.63
CA MET A 1 3.89 8.72 -15.55
C MET A 1 4.89 7.88 -14.76
N SER A 2 6.18 8.06 -14.96
CA SER A 2 7.24 7.36 -14.21
C SER A 2 8.04 8.36 -13.39
N MET A 3 8.75 7.89 -12.36
CA MET A 3 9.62 8.79 -11.59
C MET A 3 10.67 9.52 -12.43
N LYS A 4 11.11 8.94 -13.55
CA LYS A 4 12.04 9.60 -14.49
C LYS A 4 11.40 10.78 -15.23
N GLU A 5 10.10 10.72 -15.45
CA GLU A 5 9.33 11.81 -16.06
C GLU A 5 9.04 12.91 -15.04
N LEU A 6 8.78 12.54 -13.77
CA LEU A 6 8.57 13.50 -12.68
C LEU A 6 9.79 14.42 -12.45
N VAL A 7 11.01 13.89 -12.64
CA VAL A 7 12.26 14.68 -12.52
C VAL A 7 12.35 15.80 -13.57
N LYS A 8 11.58 15.72 -14.66
CA LYS A 8 11.56 16.71 -15.76
C LYS A 8 10.44 17.74 -15.62
N THR A 9 9.77 17.80 -14.47
CA THR A 9 8.69 18.76 -14.24
C THR A 9 9.23 20.19 -14.15
N ASP A 10 8.44 21.14 -14.65
CA ASP A 10 8.77 22.57 -14.64
C ASP A 10 9.17 23.04 -13.24
N PHE A 11 8.56 22.49 -12.19
CA PHE A 11 8.88 22.81 -10.80
C PHE A 11 10.34 22.48 -10.44
N LEU A 12 10.83 21.29 -10.78
CA LEU A 12 12.21 20.89 -10.48
C LEU A 12 13.21 21.64 -11.36
N THR A 13 12.82 21.98 -12.59
CA THR A 13 13.61 22.83 -13.48
C THR A 13 13.78 24.23 -12.88
N PHE A 14 12.69 24.86 -12.43
CA PHE A 14 12.73 26.18 -11.79
C PHE A 14 13.58 26.18 -10.51
N MET A 15 13.57 25.09 -9.75
CA MET A 15 14.38 24.95 -8.53
C MET A 15 15.87 24.68 -8.82
N SER A 16 16.20 24.14 -10.00
CA SER A 16 17.57 23.77 -10.36
C SER A 16 18.29 24.87 -11.15
N ASP A 17 17.54 25.68 -11.91
CA ASP A 17 18.07 26.75 -12.74
C ASP A 17 17.78 28.13 -12.15
N ASN A 18 18.70 28.60 -11.30
CA ASN A 18 18.64 29.93 -10.68
C ASN A 18 18.78 31.10 -11.69
N SER A 19 19.05 30.82 -12.97
CA SER A 19 19.15 31.85 -14.01
C SER A 19 17.79 32.20 -14.65
N MET A 20 16.75 31.39 -14.41
CA MET A 20 15.41 31.66 -14.92
C MET A 20 14.74 32.80 -14.17
N ASN A 21 14.26 33.79 -14.91
CA ASN A 21 13.39 34.83 -14.37
C ASN A 21 11.94 34.33 -14.40
N VAL A 22 11.56 33.56 -13.37
CA VAL A 22 10.23 33.01 -13.18
C VAL A 22 9.46 33.77 -12.11
N THR A 23 8.18 34.01 -12.35
CA THR A 23 7.31 34.67 -11.39
C THR A 23 6.86 33.72 -10.29
N ASN A 24 6.54 34.26 -9.11
CA ASN A 24 5.96 33.48 -8.01
C ASN A 24 4.68 32.72 -8.42
N LYS A 25 3.92 33.25 -9.39
CA LYS A 25 2.71 32.61 -9.91
C LYS A 25 3.05 31.35 -10.73
N GLU A 26 4.08 31.41 -11.57
CA GLU A 26 4.53 30.27 -12.37
C GLU A 26 5.11 29.17 -11.47
N ILE A 27 5.93 29.54 -10.47
CA ILE A 27 6.47 28.59 -9.49
C ILE A 27 5.33 27.90 -8.73
N LYS A 28 4.31 28.65 -8.29
CA LYS A 28 3.15 28.09 -7.58
C LYS A 28 2.37 27.12 -8.47
N ASN A 29 2.05 27.50 -9.71
CA ASN A 29 1.35 26.62 -10.63
C ASN A 29 2.14 25.34 -10.93
N ALA A 30 3.46 25.46 -11.13
CA ALA A 30 4.33 24.32 -11.35
C ALA A 30 4.37 23.38 -10.14
N TYR A 31 4.42 23.92 -8.92
CA TYR A 31 4.35 23.13 -7.69
C TYR A 31 3.02 22.38 -7.53
N GLU A 32 1.89 23.06 -7.77
CA GLU A 32 0.56 22.44 -7.69
C GLU A 32 0.43 21.27 -8.68
N ASN A 33 0.93 21.45 -9.91
CA ASN A 33 0.96 20.39 -10.91
C ASN A 33 1.86 19.22 -10.50
N PHE A 34 3.07 19.50 -10.00
CA PHE A 34 3.99 18.48 -9.50
C PHE A 34 3.36 17.64 -8.37
N VAL A 35 2.70 18.28 -7.40
CA VAL A 35 2.03 17.59 -6.30
C VAL A 35 0.89 16.70 -6.82
N ALA A 36 0.07 17.20 -7.75
CA ALA A 36 -1.01 16.42 -8.36
C ALA A 36 -0.48 15.17 -9.07
N GLU A 37 0.63 15.30 -9.80
CA GLU A 37 1.29 14.18 -10.47
C GLU A 37 1.88 13.15 -9.49
N VAL A 38 2.52 13.59 -8.39
CA VAL A 38 3.00 12.70 -7.32
C VAL A 38 1.84 11.93 -6.68
N LEU A 39 0.74 12.62 -6.40
CA LEU A 39 -0.45 11.99 -5.82
C LEU A 39 -1.06 10.96 -6.77
N ALA A 40 -1.16 11.26 -8.06
CA ALA A 40 -1.65 10.33 -9.07
C ALA A 40 -0.75 9.08 -9.17
N LEU A 41 0.58 9.24 -9.11
CA LEU A 41 1.52 8.11 -9.07
C LEU A 41 1.33 7.23 -7.84
N ASN A 42 1.15 7.84 -6.68
CA ASN A 42 0.92 7.10 -5.43
C ASN A 42 -0.44 6.39 -5.43
N GLN A 43 -1.45 6.94 -6.11
CA GLN A 43 -2.76 6.29 -6.28
C GLN A 43 -2.72 5.07 -7.21
N THR A 44 -1.78 5.01 -8.15
CA THR A 44 -1.58 3.82 -9.00
C THR A 44 -0.94 2.63 -8.27
N GLY A 45 -0.55 2.80 -6.99
CA GLY A 45 -0.14 1.72 -6.09
C GLY A 45 -1.31 0.90 -5.53
N SER A 46 -2.37 0.67 -6.31
CA SER A 46 -3.62 0.04 -5.85
C SER A 46 -3.51 -1.45 -5.52
N ASP A 47 -2.34 -2.06 -5.65
CA ASP A 47 -2.18 -3.48 -5.34
C ASP A 47 -1.52 -3.74 -3.99
N TYR A 48 -0.91 -2.76 -3.29
CA TYR A 48 -0.31 -3.08 -2.00
C TYR A 48 -1.37 -3.46 -0.96
N ASP A 49 -2.43 -2.68 -0.82
CA ASP A 49 -3.52 -2.98 0.11
C ASP A 49 -4.29 -4.24 -0.30
N VAL A 50 -4.46 -4.46 -1.62
CA VAL A 50 -5.13 -5.66 -2.16
C VAL A 50 -4.26 -6.89 -1.94
N VAL A 51 -2.97 -6.84 -2.25
CA VAL A 51 -2.00 -7.93 -2.00
C VAL A 51 -1.87 -8.20 -0.51
N PHE A 52 -1.77 -7.17 0.32
CA PHE A 52 -1.69 -7.32 1.77
C PHE A 52 -2.96 -7.96 2.36
N ARG A 53 -4.15 -7.54 1.90
CA ARG A 53 -5.43 -8.16 2.29
C ARG A 53 -5.49 -9.62 1.83
N SER A 54 -5.14 -9.92 0.58
CA SER A 54 -5.12 -11.28 0.04
C SER A 54 -4.17 -12.18 0.82
N LEU A 55 -2.93 -11.73 1.08
CA LEU A 55 -1.96 -12.47 1.87
C LEU A 55 -2.43 -12.73 3.31
N LYS A 56 -3.10 -11.75 3.93
CA LYS A 56 -3.66 -11.89 5.27
C LYS A 56 -4.80 -12.91 5.31
N LEU A 57 -5.70 -12.89 4.32
CA LEU A 57 -6.78 -13.87 4.18
C LEU A 57 -6.24 -15.29 3.98
N THR A 58 -5.29 -15.48 3.05
CA THR A 58 -4.66 -16.78 2.81
C THR A 58 -3.98 -17.35 4.06
N ARG A 59 -3.34 -16.51 4.89
CA ARG A 59 -2.76 -16.95 6.16
C ARG A 59 -3.81 -17.48 7.13
N ILE A 60 -4.96 -16.80 7.25
CA ILE A 60 -6.06 -17.21 8.14
C ILE A 60 -6.65 -18.54 7.67
N GLU A 61 -6.89 -18.68 6.36
CA GLU A 61 -7.40 -19.92 5.76
C GLU A 61 -6.46 -21.09 6.00
N PHE A 62 -5.15 -20.90 5.81
CA PHE A 62 -4.16 -21.93 6.05
C PHE A 62 -4.09 -22.36 7.53
N GLN A 63 -4.18 -21.41 8.46
CA GLN A 63 -4.26 -21.72 9.90
C GLN A 63 -5.54 -22.49 10.25
N SER A 64 -6.67 -22.14 9.64
CA SER A 64 -7.93 -22.86 9.80
C SER A 64 -7.81 -24.30 9.30
N LEU A 65 -7.26 -24.50 8.10
CA LEU A 65 -7.05 -25.83 7.53
C LEU A 65 -6.07 -26.67 8.37
N GLN A 66 -4.97 -26.07 8.82
CA GLN A 66 -4.03 -26.74 9.73
C GLN A 66 -4.73 -27.23 11.00
N THR A 67 -5.61 -26.39 11.56
CA THR A 67 -6.39 -26.74 12.76
C THR A 67 -7.35 -27.89 12.48
N GLN A 68 -8.04 -27.87 11.34
CA GLN A 68 -8.94 -28.95 10.91
C GLN A 68 -8.18 -30.28 10.74
N ILE A 69 -7.03 -30.26 10.06
CA ILE A 69 -6.19 -31.45 9.86
C ILE A 69 -5.77 -32.06 11.21
N LEU A 70 -5.35 -31.24 12.18
CA LEU A 70 -4.94 -31.72 13.50
C LEU A 70 -6.11 -32.37 14.26
N TYR A 71 -7.31 -31.78 14.16
CA TYR A 71 -8.52 -32.34 14.77
C TYR A 71 -8.88 -33.70 14.15
N GLU A 72 -8.83 -33.82 12.82
CA GLU A 72 -9.12 -35.07 12.11
C GLU A 72 -8.09 -36.18 12.41
N GLN A 73 -6.87 -35.82 12.78
CA GLN A 73 -5.83 -36.76 13.20
C GLN A 73 -5.93 -37.19 14.68
N GLY A 74 -6.96 -36.73 15.41
CA GLY A 74 -7.16 -37.07 16.82
C GLY A 74 -6.23 -36.31 17.77
N GLU A 75 -5.53 -35.28 17.29
CA GLU A 75 -4.78 -34.36 18.14
C GLU A 75 -5.74 -33.36 18.81
N LYS A 76 -5.45 -32.96 20.06
CA LYS A 76 -6.26 -31.97 20.78
C LYS A 76 -6.22 -30.63 20.05
N CYS A 77 -7.38 -29.97 19.89
CA CYS A 77 -7.49 -28.65 19.26
C CYS A 77 -6.42 -27.68 19.78
N PRO A 78 -5.57 -27.12 18.90
CA PRO A 78 -4.69 -26.02 19.27
C PRO A 78 -5.54 -24.84 19.76
N LYS A 79 -5.21 -24.28 20.92
CA LYS A 79 -5.78 -22.99 21.35
C LYS A 79 -5.24 -21.90 20.42
N ILE A 80 -5.95 -21.62 19.33
CA ILE A 80 -5.64 -20.47 18.49
C ILE A 80 -6.03 -19.24 19.30
N SER A 81 -5.05 -18.46 19.78
CA SER A 81 -5.32 -17.16 20.40
C SER A 81 -5.65 -16.13 19.31
N LEU A 82 -6.78 -16.33 18.64
CA LEU A 82 -7.45 -15.22 17.99
C LEU A 82 -8.03 -14.38 19.13
N PHE A 83 -7.61 -13.13 19.25
CA PHE A 83 -8.36 -12.16 20.03
C PHE A 83 -9.83 -12.25 19.59
N THR A 84 -10.71 -12.51 20.56
CA THR A 84 -12.12 -12.97 20.48
C THR A 84 -12.31 -14.49 20.59
N GLU A 85 -12.67 -14.86 21.82
CA GLU A 85 -13.27 -16.13 22.22
C GLU A 85 -14.37 -16.55 21.24
N SER A 86 -14.05 -17.44 20.31
CA SER A 86 -15.06 -18.23 19.62
C SER A 86 -14.94 -19.67 20.12
N TYR A 87 -15.78 -19.99 21.11
CA TYR A 87 -16.04 -21.34 21.56
C TYR A 87 -16.81 -22.08 20.47
N PHE A 88 -16.10 -22.69 19.52
CA PHE A 88 -16.69 -23.69 18.64
C PHE A 88 -16.15 -25.06 18.98
N CYS A 89 -16.78 -25.70 19.97
CA CYS A 89 -16.91 -27.15 20.10
C CYS A 89 -18.30 -27.40 20.72
N ASN A 90 -19.22 -27.99 19.95
CA ASN A 90 -20.42 -28.67 20.47
C ASN A 90 -20.07 -30.13 20.74
#